data_AF-A0A377ZHR1-F1
#
_entry.id   AF-A0A377ZHR1-F1
#
_cell.length_a   1.000
_cell.length_b   1.000
_cell.length_c   1.000
_cell.angle_alpha   90.00
_cell.angle_beta   90.00
_cell.angle_gamma   90.00
#
_symmetry.space_group_name_H-M   'P 1'
#
loop_
_entity.id
_entity.type
_entity.pdbx_description
1 polymer ?
#
loop_
_entity_poly.entity_id
_entity_poly.type
_entity_poly.pdbx_seq_one_letter_code
_entity_poly.pdbx_strand_id
1 'polypeptide(L)'
;MPANSQPWLVQGSLALATLAIAVASLCFGQYPLSLSAVGHTLVHLPPGEGVIGQIVWSVRLPRVVMALLAGGALGLCGATLQGVFQNPLVDPHIIGVTAGSAFGGTLAILLGVGSLLMMASTFFFGLVALGLIYALAALQGRDSTLGLILSGIILSGFFAALVSLMQYLADSEETLPNIVFWLLGSFATASWHKVLLMSLPLAVAAGALWKLRWRINLLALEERDARSLGVPVAALRRGVLVCCAVLVAAQVAVSGSIAWMGLVVPHLAVCW
;
A
#
# COMPACT_ATOMS: atom_id res chain seq x y z
N MET A 1 -15.60 -4.32 27.23
CA MET A 1 -14.26 -4.94 27.39
C MET A 1 -13.39 -3.95 28.12
N PRO A 2 -12.66 -4.32 29.18
CA PRO A 2 -11.95 -3.34 30.00
C PRO A 2 -10.89 -2.68 29.13
N ALA A 3 -10.96 -1.35 29.00
CA ALA A 3 -10.00 -0.56 28.27
C ALA A 3 -8.62 -0.83 28.85
N ASN A 4 -7.73 -1.39 28.03
CA ASN A 4 -6.37 -1.72 28.44
C ASN A 4 -5.69 -0.44 28.93
N SER A 5 -5.27 -0.42 30.20
CA SER A 5 -4.94 0.80 30.92
C SER A 5 -3.62 1.45 30.52
N GLN A 6 -2.89 0.90 29.54
CA GLN A 6 -1.60 1.42 29.06
C GLN A 6 -1.39 1.17 27.55
N PRO A 7 -2.03 1.96 26.65
CA PRO A 7 -1.91 1.78 25.20
C PRO A 7 -0.47 1.89 24.68
N TRP A 8 0.39 2.63 25.39
CA TRP A 8 1.81 2.77 25.06
C TRP A 8 2.61 1.46 25.24
N LEU A 9 2.23 0.60 26.20
CA LEU A 9 2.88 -0.69 26.40
C LEU A 9 2.57 -1.67 25.26
N VAL A 10 1.33 -1.67 24.78
CA VAL A 10 0.91 -2.52 23.65
C VAL A 10 1.58 -2.07 22.36
N GLN A 11 1.64 -0.76 22.09
CA GLN A 11 2.35 -0.24 20.93
C GLN A 11 3.85 -0.55 20.99
N GLY A 12 4.46 -0.39 22.17
CA GLY A 12 5.86 -0.73 22.39
C GLY A 12 6.16 -2.22 22.17
N SER A 13 5.30 -3.12 22.68
CA SER A 13 5.48 -4.57 22.51
C SER A 13 5.30 -5.01 21.06
N LEU A 14 4.32 -4.45 20.33
CA LEU A 14 4.11 -4.72 18.91
C LEU A 14 5.28 -4.21 18.05
N ALA A 15 5.80 -3.02 18.35
CA ALA A 15 6.97 -2.48 17.67
C ALA A 15 8.22 -3.36 17.90
N LEU A 16 8.44 -3.79 19.15
CA LEU A 16 9.52 -4.73 19.49
C LEU A 16 9.35 -6.08 18.80
N ALA A 17 8.14 -6.64 18.79
CA ALA A 17 7.85 -7.90 18.10
C ALA A 17 8.10 -7.77 16.58
N THR A 18 7.68 -6.66 15.97
CA THR A 18 7.92 -6.39 14.55
C THR A 18 9.42 -6.28 14.25
N LEU A 19 10.18 -5.58 15.11
CA LEU A 19 11.63 -5.47 14.98
C LEU A 19 12.32 -6.83 15.14
N ALA A 20 11.89 -7.63 16.12
CA ALA A 20 12.43 -8.98 16.36
C ALA A 20 12.17 -9.90 15.16
N ILE A 21 10.96 -9.87 14.58
CA ILE A 21 10.61 -10.63 13.37
C ILE A 21 11.44 -10.13 12.17
N ALA A 22 11.64 -8.82 12.03
CA ALA A 22 12.47 -8.25 10.96
C ALA A 22 13.92 -8.74 11.06
N VAL A 23 14.51 -8.74 12.25
CA VAL A 23 15.87 -9.26 12.50
C VAL A 23 15.93 -10.77 12.27
N ALA A 24 14.94 -11.53 12.77
CA ALA A 24 14.85 -12.96 12.55
C ALA A 24 14.74 -13.29 11.04
N SER A 25 13.97 -12.52 10.28
CA SER A 25 13.81 -12.68 8.83
C SER A 25 15.15 -12.58 8.08
N LEU A 26 16.10 -11.76 8.55
CA LEU A 26 17.44 -11.66 7.96
C LEU A 26 18.26 -12.95 8.10
N CYS A 27 17.92 -13.84 9.05
CA CYS A 27 18.60 -15.12 9.23
C CYS A 27 18.12 -16.18 8.23
N PHE A 28 16.89 -16.05 7.72
CA PHE A 28 16.28 -16.99 6.78
C PHE A 28 16.66 -16.70 5.32
N GLY A 29 16.94 -17.75 4.55
CA GLY A 29 17.22 -17.69 3.12
C GLY A 29 17.97 -18.93 2.62
N GLN A 30 18.31 -18.97 1.32
CA GLN A 30 19.07 -20.10 0.73
C GLN A 30 20.40 -20.37 1.44
N TYR A 31 21.04 -19.31 1.93
CA TYR A 31 22.23 -19.38 2.78
C TYR A 31 21.83 -19.05 4.23
N PRO A 32 21.53 -20.03 5.10
CA PRO A 32 21.17 -19.72 6.48
C PRO A 32 22.32 -18.98 7.17
N LEU A 33 22.00 -17.85 7.80
CA LEU A 33 22.98 -17.04 8.54
C LEU A 33 22.67 -17.15 10.03
N SER A 34 23.71 -17.27 10.85
CA SER A 34 23.57 -17.19 12.29
C SER A 34 23.22 -15.76 12.71
N LEU A 35 22.50 -15.61 13.83
CA LEU A 35 22.15 -14.30 14.39
C LEU A 35 23.40 -13.46 14.68
N SER A 36 24.50 -14.10 15.13
CA SER A 36 25.78 -13.44 15.36
C SER A 36 26.41 -12.92 14.07
N ALA A 37 26.32 -13.66 12.96
CA ALA A 37 26.82 -13.22 11.66
C ALA A 37 26.03 -12.03 11.14
N VAL A 38 24.69 -12.03 11.28
CA VAL A 38 23.84 -10.89 10.91
C VAL A 38 24.20 -9.66 11.75
N GLY A 39 24.31 -9.80 13.08
CA GLY A 39 24.68 -8.71 13.98
C GLY A 39 26.07 -8.14 13.68
N HIS A 40 27.07 -9.00 13.45
CA HIS A 40 28.41 -8.58 13.06
C HIS A 40 28.40 -7.82 11.72
N THR A 41 27.63 -8.30 10.74
CA THR A 41 27.53 -7.68 9.41
C THR A 41 26.83 -6.32 9.44
N LEU A 42 25.85 -6.13 10.32
CA LEU A 42 25.14 -4.86 10.48
C LEU A 42 25.97 -3.80 11.23
N VAL A 43 26.87 -4.23 12.13
CA VAL A 43 27.63 -3.32 13.00
C VAL A 43 29.05 -3.03 12.46
N HIS A 44 29.72 -4.02 11.88
CA HIS A 44 31.18 -3.94 11.60
C HIS A 44 31.54 -3.95 10.12
N LEU A 45 30.68 -4.44 9.23
CA LEU A 45 30.97 -4.50 7.80
C LEU A 45 30.28 -3.35 7.06
N PRO A 46 31.02 -2.47 6.35
CA PRO A 46 30.40 -1.52 5.44
C PRO A 46 29.62 -2.28 4.35
N PRO A 47 28.56 -1.68 3.79
CA PRO A 47 27.76 -2.30 2.75
C PRO A 47 28.65 -2.69 1.56
N GLY A 48 28.80 -3.99 1.30
CA GLY A 48 29.48 -4.51 0.10
C GLY A 48 30.77 -5.30 0.34
N GLU A 49 31.30 -5.39 1.57
CA GLU A 49 32.44 -6.26 1.85
C GLU A 49 32.01 -7.72 2.08
N GLY A 50 32.51 -8.63 1.24
CA GLY A 50 32.27 -10.06 1.34
C GLY A 50 30.87 -10.52 0.91
N VAL A 51 30.75 -11.82 0.60
CA VAL A 51 29.52 -12.44 0.10
C VAL A 51 28.35 -12.28 1.10
N ILE A 52 28.64 -12.44 2.40
CA ILE A 52 27.62 -12.30 3.46
C ILE A 52 27.13 -10.85 3.55
N GLY A 53 28.05 -9.87 3.49
CA GLY A 53 27.73 -8.44 3.47
C GLY A 53 26.80 -8.09 2.31
N GLN A 54 27.13 -8.56 1.10
CA GLN A 54 26.31 -8.33 -0.08
C GLN A 54 24.91 -8.96 0.03
N ILE A 55 24.80 -10.20 0.52
CA ILE A 55 23.50 -10.87 0.72
C ILE A 55 22.63 -10.10 1.72
N VAL A 56 23.20 -9.72 2.87
CA VAL A 56 22.45 -9.01 3.91
C VAL A 56 22.04 -7.63 3.41
N TRP A 57 22.98 -6.81 2.94
CA TRP A 57 22.74 -5.42 2.59
C TRP A 57 22.03 -5.21 1.25
N SER A 58 22.31 -6.03 0.23
CA SER A 58 21.79 -5.79 -1.13
C SER A 58 20.54 -6.61 -1.46
N VAL A 59 20.29 -7.70 -0.73
CA VAL A 59 19.17 -8.62 -1.02
C VAL A 59 18.17 -8.70 0.12
N ARG A 60 18.61 -9.04 1.34
CA ARG A 60 17.70 -9.29 2.47
C ARG A 60 17.15 -8.00 3.09
N LEU A 61 18.01 -7.05 3.41
CA LEU A 61 17.61 -5.81 4.08
C LEU A 61 16.62 -4.99 3.25
N PRO A 62 16.83 -4.76 1.92
CA PRO A 62 15.86 -4.06 1.09
C PRO A 62 14.50 -4.76 1.06
N ARG A 63 14.50 -6.10 1.03
CA ARG A 63 13.29 -6.92 1.02
C ARG A 63 12.49 -6.79 2.30
N VAL A 64 13.16 -6.86 3.45
CA VAL A 64 12.53 -6.67 4.77
C VAL A 64 11.99 -5.26 4.92
N VAL A 65 12.79 -4.23 4.58
CA VAL A 65 12.36 -2.83 4.66
C VAL A 65 11.16 -2.56 3.73
N MET A 66 11.19 -3.07 2.51
CA MET A 66 10.08 -2.92 1.58
C MET A 66 8.80 -3.59 2.09
N ALA A 67 8.90 -4.78 2.67
CA ALA A 67 7.75 -5.46 3.28
C ALA A 67 7.16 -4.67 4.45
N LEU A 68 8.01 -4.07 5.30
CA LEU A 68 7.57 -3.20 6.40
C LEU A 68 6.88 -1.93 5.88
N LEU A 69 7.45 -1.28 4.87
CA LEU A 69 6.86 -0.07 4.26
C LEU A 69 5.51 -0.38 3.59
N ALA A 70 5.43 -1.47 2.81
CA ALA A 70 4.20 -1.90 2.15
C ALA A 70 3.12 -2.32 3.14
N GLY A 71 3.47 -3.13 4.14
CA GLY A 71 2.54 -3.52 5.21
C GLY A 71 2.04 -2.31 6.00
N GLY A 72 2.93 -1.38 6.36
CA GLY A 72 2.59 -0.14 7.04
C GLY A 72 1.68 0.76 6.22
N ALA A 73 1.97 0.93 4.92
CA ALA A 73 1.13 1.73 4.01
C ALA A 73 -0.27 1.16 3.85
N LEU A 74 -0.39 -0.15 3.61
CA LEU A 74 -1.67 -0.83 3.45
C LEU A 74 -2.47 -0.87 4.76
N GLY A 75 -1.81 -1.12 5.90
CA GLY A 75 -2.45 -1.08 7.22
C GLY A 75 -2.95 0.30 7.60
N LEU A 76 -2.14 1.35 7.37
CA LEU A 76 -2.54 2.75 7.59
C LEU A 76 -3.71 3.16 6.70
N CYS A 77 -3.65 2.79 5.42
CA CYS A 77 -4.72 3.05 4.46
C CYS A 77 -6.01 2.33 4.90
N GLY A 78 -5.93 1.05 5.25
CA GLY A 78 -7.05 0.25 5.75
C GLY A 78 -7.72 0.88 6.96
N ALA A 79 -6.95 1.20 8.00
CA ALA A 79 -7.49 1.81 9.22
C ALA A 79 -8.16 3.16 8.94
N THR A 80 -7.55 3.97 8.08
CA THR A 80 -8.09 5.27 7.69
C THR A 80 -9.39 5.13 6.91
N LEU A 81 -9.45 4.23 5.93
CA LEU A 81 -10.63 4.03 5.10
C LEU A 81 -11.79 3.42 5.90
N GLN A 82 -11.52 2.46 6.79
CA GLN A 82 -12.55 1.92 7.68
C GLN A 82 -13.19 3.02 8.55
N GLY A 83 -12.39 3.98 9.02
CA GLY A 83 -12.90 5.16 9.74
C GLY A 83 -13.72 6.12 8.86
N VAL A 84 -13.25 6.41 7.63
CA VAL A 84 -13.93 7.31 6.68
C VAL A 84 -15.27 6.75 6.21
N PHE A 85 -15.32 5.45 5.94
CA PHE A 85 -16.49 4.75 5.42
C PHE A 85 -17.38 4.17 6.51
N GLN A 86 -16.96 4.26 7.78
CA GLN A 86 -17.67 3.70 8.95
C GLN A 86 -18.04 2.23 8.76
N ASN A 87 -17.14 1.47 8.14
CA ASN A 87 -17.38 0.08 7.81
C ASN A 87 -16.09 -0.72 7.93
N PRO A 88 -16.01 -1.68 8.89
CA PRO A 88 -14.80 -2.47 9.13
C PRO A 88 -14.46 -3.45 8.00
N LEU A 89 -15.39 -3.68 7.05
CA LEU A 89 -15.16 -4.53 5.88
C LEU A 89 -14.57 -3.75 4.69
N VAL A 90 -14.30 -2.46 4.86
CA VAL A 90 -13.69 -1.65 3.81
C VAL A 90 -12.21 -1.97 3.71
N ASP A 91 -11.81 -2.24 2.47
CA ASP A 91 -10.45 -2.53 2.08
C ASP A 91 -9.91 -1.43 1.15
N PRO A 92 -8.60 -1.13 1.15
CA PRO A 92 -8.00 -0.14 0.25
C PRO A 92 -8.26 -0.33 -1.24
N HIS A 93 -8.65 -1.52 -1.67
CA HIS A 93 -8.93 -1.82 -3.07
C HIS A 93 -10.31 -1.30 -3.52
N ILE A 94 -11.23 -0.92 -2.61
CA ILE A 94 -12.58 -0.50 -3.01
C ILE A 94 -12.59 0.80 -3.82
N ILE A 95 -11.57 1.64 -3.64
CA ILE A 95 -11.44 2.95 -4.31
C ILE A 95 -10.81 2.82 -5.71
N GLY A 96 -10.77 1.62 -6.31
CA GLY A 96 -10.35 1.36 -7.70
C GLY A 96 -8.89 1.68 -8.04
N VAL A 97 -8.12 2.27 -7.12
CA VAL A 97 -6.71 2.64 -7.28
C VAL A 97 -5.86 1.43 -7.61
N THR A 98 -6.08 0.30 -6.93
CA THR A 98 -5.32 -0.93 -7.20
C THR A 98 -5.60 -1.46 -8.61
N ALA A 99 -6.84 -1.40 -9.09
CA ALA A 99 -7.20 -1.84 -10.43
C ALA A 99 -6.58 -0.94 -11.51
N GLY A 100 -6.61 0.38 -11.31
CA GLY A 100 -5.92 1.33 -12.19
C GLY A 100 -4.41 1.13 -12.20
N SER A 101 -3.81 0.92 -11.02
CA SER A 101 -2.39 0.62 -10.87
C SER A 101 -2.01 -0.68 -11.59
N ALA A 102 -2.82 -1.73 -11.42
CA ALA A 102 -2.65 -3.02 -12.08
C ALA A 102 -2.68 -2.88 -13.61
N PHE A 103 -3.61 -2.08 -14.14
CA PHE A 103 -3.65 -1.72 -15.55
C PHE A 103 -2.39 -0.98 -16.00
N GLY A 104 -1.97 0.07 -15.29
CA GLY A 104 -0.79 0.86 -15.65
C GLY A 104 0.51 0.04 -15.65
N GLY A 105 0.67 -0.89 -14.71
CA GLY A 105 1.80 -1.82 -14.70
C GLY A 105 1.75 -2.85 -15.82
N THR A 106 0.56 -3.43 -16.06
CA THR A 106 0.35 -4.38 -17.17
C THR A 106 0.63 -3.73 -18.53
N LEU A 107 0.16 -2.49 -18.73
CA LEU A 107 0.42 -1.70 -19.94
C LEU A 107 1.92 -1.46 -20.12
N ALA A 108 2.63 -1.10 -19.06
CA ALA A 108 4.07 -0.88 -19.11
C ALA A 108 4.85 -2.17 -19.44
N ILE A 109 4.45 -3.30 -18.87
CA ILE A 109 5.04 -4.61 -19.20
C ILE A 109 4.81 -4.95 -20.67
N LEU A 110 3.59 -4.76 -21.18
CA LEU A 110 3.26 -5.01 -22.58
C LEU A 110 4.08 -4.12 -23.54
N LEU A 111 4.32 -2.86 -23.17
CA LEU A 111 5.15 -1.93 -23.94
C LEU A 111 6.67 -2.19 -23.81
N GLY A 112 7.09 -3.13 -22.95
CA GLY A 112 8.50 -3.47 -22.75
C GLY A 112 9.33 -2.33 -22.17
N VAL A 113 8.73 -1.41 -21.40
CA VAL A 113 9.44 -0.24 -20.87
C VAL A 113 10.27 -0.60 -19.63
N GLY A 114 11.31 0.20 -19.36
CA GLY A 114 12.19 -0.02 -18.21
C GLY A 114 11.47 0.10 -16.85
N SER A 115 12.06 -0.49 -15.81
CA SER A 115 11.46 -0.60 -14.47
C SER A 115 11.00 0.73 -13.87
N LEU A 116 11.73 1.83 -14.09
CA LEU A 116 11.34 3.15 -13.60
C LEU A 116 10.05 3.65 -14.25
N LEU A 117 9.93 3.50 -15.57
CA LEU A 117 8.77 3.94 -16.33
C LEU A 117 7.55 3.07 -16.04
N MET A 118 7.78 1.77 -15.80
CA MET A 118 6.76 0.86 -15.31
C MET A 118 6.22 1.29 -13.94
N MET A 119 7.09 1.59 -12.97
CA MET A 119 6.66 2.10 -11.66
C MET A 119 5.90 3.43 -11.78
N ALA A 120 6.38 4.34 -12.63
CA ALA A 120 5.72 5.62 -12.88
C ALA A 120 4.33 5.43 -13.51
N SER A 121 4.21 4.52 -14.49
CA SER A 121 2.93 4.16 -15.13
C SER A 121 1.94 3.58 -14.13
N THR A 122 2.38 2.60 -13.32
CA THR A 122 1.57 2.01 -12.25
C THR A 122 1.06 3.07 -11.28
N PHE A 123 1.95 3.94 -10.80
CA PHE A 123 1.59 5.01 -9.88
C PHE A 123 0.60 5.99 -10.52
N PHE A 124 0.88 6.42 -11.75
CA PHE A 124 0.06 7.38 -12.49
C PHE A 124 -1.36 6.87 -12.73
N PHE A 125 -1.51 5.66 -13.29
CA PHE A 125 -2.84 5.11 -13.56
C PHE A 125 -3.64 4.79 -12.29
N GLY A 126 -2.96 4.53 -11.15
CA GLY A 126 -3.61 4.47 -9.85
C GLY A 126 -4.27 5.80 -9.45
N LEU A 127 -3.57 6.93 -9.65
CA LEU A 127 -4.11 8.25 -9.38
C LEU A 127 -5.19 8.67 -10.40
N VAL A 128 -5.02 8.31 -11.67
CA VAL A 128 -6.05 8.50 -12.70
C VAL A 128 -7.33 7.77 -12.32
N ALA A 129 -7.24 6.54 -11.81
CA ALA A 129 -8.41 5.79 -11.35
C ALA A 129 -9.19 6.54 -10.24
N LEU A 130 -8.49 7.11 -9.26
CA LEU A 130 -9.14 7.95 -8.24
C LEU A 130 -9.82 9.18 -8.86
N GLY A 131 -9.15 9.84 -9.80
CA GLY A 131 -9.72 10.98 -10.53
C GLY A 131 -10.99 10.62 -11.30
N LEU A 132 -11.00 9.47 -11.98
CA LEU A 132 -12.15 8.95 -12.72
C LEU A 132 -13.32 8.60 -11.79
N ILE A 133 -13.04 8.06 -10.60
CA ILE A 133 -14.06 7.78 -9.59
C ILE A 133 -14.76 9.05 -9.14
N TYR A 134 -14.00 10.12 -8.86
CA TYR A 134 -14.59 11.40 -8.52
C TYR A 134 -15.37 12.02 -9.67
N ALA A 135 -14.85 11.92 -10.90
CA ALA A 135 -15.55 12.39 -12.08
C ALA A 135 -16.90 11.69 -12.25
N LEU A 136 -16.95 10.37 -12.09
CA LEU A 136 -18.19 9.59 -12.18
C LEU A 136 -19.16 9.87 -11.04
N ALA A 137 -18.67 9.98 -9.81
CA ALA A 137 -19.51 10.32 -8.66
C ALA A 137 -20.15 11.72 -8.84
N ALA A 138 -19.39 12.67 -9.38
CA ALA A 138 -19.90 14.01 -9.70
C ALA A 138 -20.97 13.99 -10.80
N LEU A 139 -20.80 13.19 -11.86
CA LEU A 139 -21.80 13.04 -12.93
C LEU A 139 -23.13 12.45 -12.42
N GLN A 140 -23.08 11.60 -11.39
CA GLN A 140 -24.28 11.03 -10.76
C GLN A 140 -24.97 12.01 -9.79
N GLY A 141 -24.41 13.20 -9.55
CA GLY A 141 -24.89 14.15 -8.55
C GLY A 141 -24.78 13.61 -7.12
N ARG A 142 -23.95 12.59 -6.89
CA ARG A 142 -23.85 11.84 -5.64
C ARG A 142 -22.41 11.87 -5.12
N ASP A 143 -22.06 12.93 -4.42
CA ASP A 143 -20.82 13.01 -3.63
C ASP A 143 -20.92 12.20 -2.30
N SER A 144 -21.84 11.23 -2.27
CA SER A 144 -22.10 10.37 -1.13
C SER A 144 -21.11 9.22 -1.10
N THR A 145 -20.87 8.69 0.10
CA THR A 145 -20.04 7.52 0.35
C THR A 145 -20.40 6.35 -0.57
N LEU A 146 -21.70 6.07 -0.75
CA LEU A 146 -22.18 5.02 -1.64
C LEU A 146 -21.87 5.29 -3.12
N GLY A 147 -21.95 6.55 -3.56
CA GLY A 147 -21.61 6.93 -4.94
C GLY A 147 -20.14 6.64 -5.28
N LEU A 148 -19.24 6.89 -4.32
CA LEU A 148 -17.82 6.58 -4.47
C LEU A 148 -17.57 5.08 -4.53
N ILE A 149 -18.24 4.29 -3.68
CA ILE A 149 -18.12 2.81 -3.68
C ILE A 149 -18.60 2.24 -5.02
N LEU A 150 -19.79 2.64 -5.48
CA LEU A 150 -20.36 2.16 -6.74
C LEU A 150 -19.47 2.55 -7.94
N SER A 151 -18.96 3.78 -7.95
CA SER A 151 -18.02 4.24 -8.97
C SER A 151 -16.72 3.43 -8.96
N GLY A 152 -16.20 3.09 -7.77
CA GLY A 152 -15.04 2.23 -7.59
C GLY A 152 -15.24 0.81 -8.13
N ILE A 153 -16.42 0.21 -7.91
CA ILE A 153 -16.77 -1.11 -8.45
C ILE A 153 -16.81 -1.07 -9.98
N ILE A 154 -17.44 -0.06 -10.57
CA ILE A 154 -17.52 0.11 -12.03
C ILE A 154 -16.11 0.24 -12.63
N LEU A 155 -15.26 1.10 -12.04
CA LEU A 155 -13.90 1.32 -12.53
C LEU A 155 -12.99 0.12 -12.34
N SER A 156 -13.17 -0.63 -11.25
CA SER A 156 -12.44 -1.88 -11.05
C SER A 156 -12.77 -2.90 -12.13
N GLY A 157 -14.05 -3.05 -12.50
CA GLY A 157 -14.46 -3.90 -13.62
C GLY A 157 -13.90 -3.43 -14.97
N PHE A 158 -13.93 -2.13 -15.23
CA PHE A 158 -13.37 -1.53 -16.45
C PHE A 158 -11.86 -1.79 -16.58
N PHE A 159 -11.07 -1.49 -15.54
CA PHE A 159 -9.63 -1.74 -15.57
C PHE A 159 -9.29 -3.23 -15.59
N ALA A 160 -10.07 -4.08 -14.93
CA ALA A 160 -9.91 -5.52 -15.02
C ALA A 160 -10.12 -6.02 -16.47
N ALA A 161 -11.14 -5.50 -17.18
CA ALA A 161 -11.35 -5.82 -18.59
C ALA A 161 -10.18 -5.35 -19.47
N LEU A 162 -9.61 -4.18 -19.20
CA LEU A 162 -8.41 -3.71 -19.91
C LEU A 162 -7.18 -4.57 -19.63
N VAL A 163 -6.97 -4.96 -18.37
CA VAL A 163 -5.89 -5.90 -18.00
C VAL A 163 -6.06 -7.23 -18.75
N SER A 164 -7.27 -7.78 -18.80
CA SER A 164 -7.57 -9.00 -19.56
C SER A 164 -7.34 -8.83 -21.06
N LEU A 165 -7.69 -7.68 -21.63
CA LEU A 165 -7.40 -7.36 -23.03
C LEU A 165 -5.89 -7.32 -23.29
N MET A 166 -5.11 -6.69 -22.40
CA MET A 166 -3.65 -6.64 -22.52
C MET A 166 -3.03 -8.03 -22.42
N GLN A 167 -3.52 -8.88 -21.50
CA GLN A 167 -3.09 -10.28 -21.40
C GLN A 167 -3.40 -11.07 -22.67
N TYR A 168 -4.57 -10.84 -23.27
CA TYR A 168 -4.95 -11.49 -24.54
C TYR A 168 -4.05 -11.07 -25.71
N LEU A 169 -3.59 -9.82 -25.73
CA LEU A 169 -2.69 -9.29 -26.77
C LEU A 169 -1.21 -9.64 -26.52
N ALA A 170 -0.86 -10.11 -25.32
CA ALA A 170 0.51 -10.41 -24.94
C ALA A 170 1.00 -11.72 -25.57
N ASP A 171 2.29 -11.76 -25.89
CA ASP A 171 2.97 -13.00 -26.27
C ASP A 171 2.91 -14.04 -25.12
N SER A 172 2.58 -15.28 -25.47
CA SER A 172 2.31 -16.35 -24.50
C SER A 172 3.55 -16.89 -23.80
N GLU A 173 4.72 -16.73 -24.40
CA GLU A 173 5.96 -17.35 -23.91
C GLU A 173 6.67 -16.46 -22.89
N GLU A 174 6.69 -15.14 -23.11
CA GLU A 174 7.45 -14.22 -22.25
C GLU A 174 6.57 -13.18 -21.54
N THR A 175 5.74 -12.47 -22.29
CA THR A 175 5.05 -11.27 -21.77
C THR A 175 3.88 -11.63 -20.86
N LEU A 176 3.08 -12.62 -21.24
CA LEU A 176 1.93 -13.07 -20.46
C LEU A 176 2.34 -13.60 -19.07
N PRO A 177 3.32 -14.52 -18.93
CA PRO A 177 3.80 -14.93 -17.61
C PRO A 177 4.30 -13.75 -16.76
N ASN A 178 5.02 -12.80 -17.35
CA ASN A 178 5.51 -11.61 -16.65
C ASN A 178 4.38 -10.75 -16.10
N ILE A 179 3.30 -10.54 -16.88
CA ILE A 179 2.09 -9.84 -16.42
C ILE A 179 1.46 -10.60 -15.25
N VAL A 180 1.24 -11.91 -15.39
CA VAL A 180 0.58 -12.73 -14.37
C VAL A 180 1.38 -12.73 -13.06
N PHE A 181 2.69 -12.96 -13.10
CA PHE A 181 3.53 -12.95 -11.91
C PHE A 181 3.63 -11.58 -11.26
N TRP A 182 3.64 -10.49 -12.05
CA TRP A 182 3.64 -9.15 -11.50
C TRP A 182 2.32 -8.82 -10.78
N LEU A 183 1.18 -9.22 -11.35
CA LEU A 183 -0.14 -9.03 -10.75
C LEU A 183 -0.34 -9.78 -9.43
N LEU A 184 0.35 -10.91 -9.22
CA LEU A 184 0.31 -11.65 -7.95
C LEU A 184 0.96 -10.91 -6.78
N GLY A 185 1.85 -9.96 -7.09
CA GLY A 185 2.61 -9.21 -6.10
C GLY A 185 3.74 -10.02 -5.45
N SER A 186 4.90 -9.40 -5.30
CA SER A 186 6.08 -10.04 -4.69
C SER A 186 7.15 -9.03 -4.27
N PHE A 187 7.84 -9.34 -3.17
CA PHE A 187 9.06 -8.64 -2.76
C PHE A 187 10.34 -9.31 -3.25
N ALA A 188 10.25 -10.29 -4.17
CA ALA A 188 11.42 -11.03 -4.66
C ALA A 188 12.45 -10.14 -5.38
N THR A 189 11.99 -9.10 -6.09
CA THR A 189 12.83 -8.15 -6.83
C THR A 189 13.03 -6.83 -6.07
N ALA A 190 13.03 -6.90 -4.73
CA ALA A 190 13.22 -5.73 -3.88
C ALA A 190 14.65 -5.18 -4.00
N SER A 191 14.78 -3.85 -4.05
CA SER A 191 16.07 -3.15 -4.11
C SER A 191 16.01 -1.84 -3.34
N TRP A 192 17.16 -1.30 -2.95
CA TRP A 192 17.22 0.02 -2.29
C TRP A 192 16.62 1.13 -3.15
N HIS A 193 16.73 1.03 -4.48
CA HIS A 193 16.13 2.00 -5.38
C HIS A 193 14.60 2.03 -5.24
N LYS A 194 13.95 0.86 -5.22
CA LYS A 194 12.49 0.75 -4.99
C LYS A 194 12.11 1.21 -3.58
N VAL A 195 12.92 0.90 -2.56
CA VAL A 195 12.69 1.36 -1.18
C VAL A 195 12.68 2.88 -1.11
N LEU A 196 13.68 3.54 -1.72
CA LEU A 196 13.77 4.99 -1.76
C LEU A 196 12.57 5.62 -2.50
N LEU A 197 12.21 5.07 -3.66
CA LEU A 197 11.06 5.54 -4.44
C LEU A 197 9.73 5.42 -3.69
N MET A 198 9.54 4.36 -2.90
CA MET A 198 8.34 4.17 -2.08
C MET A 198 8.34 5.06 -0.82
N SER A 199 9.52 5.28 -0.23
CA SER A 199 9.65 5.98 1.05
C SER A 199 9.15 7.43 1.00
N LEU A 200 9.36 8.13 -0.11
CA LEU A 200 8.99 9.53 -0.24
C LEU A 200 7.45 9.72 -0.32
N PRO A 201 6.70 9.07 -1.23
CA PRO A 201 5.23 9.11 -1.22
C PRO A 201 4.65 8.66 0.12
N LEU A 202 5.24 7.63 0.73
CA LEU A 202 4.80 7.12 2.02
C LEU A 202 4.96 8.15 3.13
N ALA A 203 6.14 8.77 3.27
CA ALA A 203 6.40 9.77 4.29
C ALA A 203 5.47 10.98 4.16
N VAL A 204 5.22 11.44 2.92
CA VAL A 204 4.33 12.58 2.65
C VAL A 204 2.88 12.23 2.98
N ALA A 205 2.35 11.13 2.44
CA ALA A 205 0.96 10.75 2.64
C ALA A 205 0.67 10.30 4.08
N ALA A 206 1.56 9.51 4.68
CA ALA A 206 1.42 9.11 6.09
C ALA A 206 1.55 10.32 7.03
N GLY A 207 2.48 11.25 6.76
CA GLY A 207 2.61 12.49 7.51
C GLY A 207 1.37 13.38 7.41
N ALA A 208 0.75 13.46 6.24
CA ALA A 208 -0.52 14.17 6.05
C ALA A 208 -1.66 13.51 6.82
N LEU A 209 -1.82 12.18 6.74
CA LEU A 209 -2.83 11.43 7.50
C LEU A 209 -2.62 11.57 9.01
N TRP A 210 -1.37 11.53 9.48
CA TRP A 210 -1.04 11.70 10.90
C TRP A 210 -1.43 13.07 11.45
N LYS A 211 -1.26 14.14 10.65
CA LYS A 211 -1.73 15.50 10.98
C LYS A 211 -3.26 15.58 10.99
N LEU A 212 -3.92 14.84 10.10
CA LEU A 212 -5.38 14.81 9.97
C LEU A 212 -6.06 13.83 10.94
N ARG A 213 -5.32 13.06 11.74
CA ARG A 213 -5.87 11.97 12.60
C ARG A 213 -7.09 12.39 13.43
N TRP A 214 -7.05 13.57 14.04
CA TRP A 214 -8.15 14.08 14.87
C TRP A 214 -9.37 14.48 14.04
N ARG A 215 -9.14 14.99 12.82
CA ARG A 215 -10.21 15.34 11.88
C ARG A 215 -10.82 14.10 11.25
N ILE A 216 -10.05 13.05 11.02
CA ILE A 216 -10.55 11.76 10.50
C ILE A 216 -11.57 11.16 11.47
N ASN A 217 -11.38 11.29 12.79
CA ASN A 217 -12.37 10.86 13.78
C ASN A 217 -13.72 11.59 13.63
N LEU A 218 -13.74 12.82 13.11
CA LEU A 218 -14.98 13.55 12.86
C LEU A 218 -15.73 13.00 11.65
N LEU A 219 -15.07 12.25 10.76
CA LEU A 219 -15.74 11.52 9.67
C LEU A 219 -16.45 10.26 10.15
N ALA A 220 -16.22 9.82 11.40
CA ALA A 220 -16.97 8.73 12.02
C ALA A 220 -18.34 9.16 12.56
N LEU A 221 -18.60 10.48 12.64
CA LEU A 221 -19.92 11.01 12.97
C LEU A 221 -20.84 10.97 11.75
N GLU A 222 -22.16 11.07 11.98
CA GLU A 222 -23.08 11.31 10.88
C GLU A 222 -22.73 12.62 10.16
N GLU A 223 -22.95 12.65 8.84
CA GLU A 223 -22.53 13.79 8.02
C GLU A 223 -23.19 15.12 8.44
N ARG A 224 -24.38 15.06 9.05
CA ARG A 224 -25.08 16.24 9.61
C ARG A 224 -24.34 16.81 10.83
N ASP A 225 -23.89 15.93 11.73
CA ASP A 225 -23.18 16.31 12.96
C ASP A 225 -21.78 16.82 12.67
N ALA A 226 -21.07 16.19 11.73
CA ALA A 226 -19.76 16.67 11.31
C ALA A 226 -19.84 18.07 10.66
N ARG A 227 -20.91 18.35 9.90
CA ARG A 227 -21.15 19.66 9.29
C ARG A 227 -21.53 20.74 10.32
N SER A 228 -22.29 20.40 11.37
CA SER A 228 -22.65 21.35 12.43
C SER A 228 -21.42 21.79 13.25
N LEU A 229 -20.40 20.93 13.34
CA LEU A 229 -19.09 21.23 13.91
C LEU A 229 -18.17 22.03 12.97
N GLY A 230 -18.66 22.48 11.81
CA GLY A 230 -17.91 23.31 10.85
C GLY A 230 -16.86 22.55 10.04
N VAL A 231 -16.91 21.22 10.01
CA VAL A 231 -15.95 20.42 9.23
C VAL A 231 -16.39 20.35 7.76
N PRO A 232 -15.52 20.70 6.80
CA PRO A 232 -15.81 20.50 5.39
C PRO A 232 -15.65 19.01 5.02
N VAL A 233 -16.67 18.20 5.34
CA VAL A 233 -16.68 16.73 5.20
C VAL A 233 -16.19 16.26 3.82
N ALA A 234 -16.71 16.85 2.74
CA ALA A 234 -16.34 16.47 1.37
C ALA A 234 -14.86 16.78 1.04
N ALA A 235 -14.33 17.93 1.49
CA ALA A 235 -12.93 18.28 1.25
C ALA A 235 -11.98 17.41 2.09
N LEU A 236 -12.35 17.13 3.34
CA LEU A 236 -11.57 16.26 4.22
C LEU A 236 -11.54 14.82 3.69
N ARG A 237 -12.71 14.28 3.31
CA ARG A 237 -12.83 12.95 2.68
C ARG A 237 -11.97 12.87 1.42
N ARG A 238 -12.02 13.88 0.54
CA ARG A 238 -11.16 13.96 -0.66
C ARG A 238 -9.67 13.94 -0.31
N GLY A 239 -9.22 14.77 0.62
CA GLY A 239 -7.81 14.80 1.03
C GLY A 239 -7.32 13.46 1.58
N VAL A 240 -8.16 12.78 2.37
CA VAL A 240 -7.85 11.45 2.91
C VAL A 240 -7.78 10.41 1.80
N LEU A 241 -8.75 10.38 0.88
CA LEU A 241 -8.75 9.43 -0.24
C LEU A 241 -7.58 9.63 -1.20
N VAL A 242 -7.13 10.88 -1.40
CA VAL A 242 -5.90 11.18 -2.15
C VAL A 242 -4.67 10.60 -1.45
N CYS A 243 -4.54 10.78 -0.13
CA CYS A 243 -3.41 10.20 0.61
C CYS A 243 -3.41 8.67 0.53
N CYS A 244 -4.58 8.05 0.71
CA CYS A 244 -4.76 6.61 0.56
C CYS A 244 -4.39 6.12 -0.85
N ALA A 245 -4.81 6.84 -1.90
CA ALA A 245 -4.47 6.50 -3.28
C ALA A 245 -2.97 6.59 -3.55
N VAL A 246 -2.29 7.63 -3.04
CA VAL A 246 -0.83 7.76 -3.15
C VAL A 246 -0.13 6.59 -2.47
N LEU A 247 -0.56 6.18 -1.27
CA LEU A 247 0.03 5.04 -0.55
C LEU A 247 -0.15 3.73 -1.30
N VAL A 248 -1.37 3.43 -1.75
CA VAL A 248 -1.69 2.19 -2.46
C VAL A 248 -0.98 2.14 -3.82
N ALA A 249 -1.06 3.22 -4.60
CA ALA A 249 -0.40 3.29 -5.90
C ALA A 249 1.13 3.14 -5.79
N ALA A 250 1.74 3.75 -4.76
CA ALA A 250 3.18 3.60 -4.50
C ALA A 250 3.56 2.17 -4.10
N GLN A 251 2.75 1.50 -3.27
CA GLN A 251 2.96 0.10 -2.89
C GLN A 251 2.83 -0.84 -4.10
N VAL A 252 1.78 -0.67 -4.91
CA VAL A 252 1.54 -1.50 -6.10
C VAL A 252 2.65 -1.29 -7.14
N ALA A 253 3.15 -0.07 -7.31
CA ALA A 253 4.25 0.22 -8.23
C ALA A 253 5.52 -0.60 -7.93
N VAL A 254 5.90 -0.72 -6.65
CA VAL A 254 7.15 -1.41 -6.28
C VAL A 254 7.02 -2.92 -6.10
N SER A 255 5.85 -3.40 -5.69
CA SER A 255 5.66 -4.79 -5.25
C SER A 255 4.47 -5.51 -5.89
N GLY A 256 3.74 -4.89 -6.82
CA GLY A 256 2.52 -5.46 -7.41
C GLY A 256 1.33 -5.46 -6.44
N SER A 257 0.24 -6.12 -6.82
CA SER A 257 -1.00 -6.11 -6.05
C SER A 257 -0.88 -7.01 -4.81
N ILE A 258 -1.00 -6.43 -3.62
CA ILE A 258 -1.00 -7.17 -2.34
C ILE A 258 -2.35 -6.94 -1.65
N ALA A 259 -3.16 -7.99 -1.57
CA ALA A 259 -4.49 -7.96 -0.98
C ALA A 259 -4.50 -8.28 0.53
N TRP A 260 -5.67 -8.14 1.17
CA TRP A 260 -5.99 -8.54 2.56
C TRP A 260 -5.31 -7.78 3.69
N MET A 261 -4.12 -7.22 3.49
CA MET A 261 -3.38 -6.51 4.55
C MET A 261 -4.18 -5.32 5.11
N GLY A 262 -4.85 -4.57 4.24
CA GLY A 262 -5.65 -3.40 4.65
C GLY A 262 -6.95 -3.75 5.36
N LEU A 263 -7.44 -4.99 5.27
CA LEU A 263 -8.66 -5.44 5.95
C LEU A 263 -8.33 -6.10 7.29
N VAL A 264 -7.34 -6.99 7.31
CA VAL A 264 -7.00 -7.79 8.50
C VAL A 264 -6.28 -6.96 9.56
N VAL A 265 -5.30 -6.13 9.17
CA VAL A 265 -4.44 -5.40 10.12
C VAL A 265 -5.22 -4.42 11.00
N PRO A 266 -6.10 -3.56 10.47
CA PRO A 266 -6.86 -2.64 11.31
C PRO A 266 -7.82 -3.36 12.25
N HIS A 267 -8.44 -4.45 11.78
CA HIS A 267 -9.34 -5.24 12.60
C HIS A 267 -8.61 -5.85 13.81
N LEU A 268 -7.42 -6.43 13.59
CA LEU A 268 -6.58 -6.91 14.67
C LEU A 268 -6.19 -5.77 15.61
N ALA A 269 -5.80 -4.61 15.09
CA ALA A 269 -5.38 -3.48 15.91
C ALA A 269 -6.49 -2.88 16.80
N VAL A 270 -7.76 -2.96 16.37
CA VAL A 270 -8.92 -2.50 17.16
C VAL A 270 -9.32 -3.49 18.25
N CYS A 271 -8.99 -4.77 18.10
CA CYS A 271 -9.30 -5.81 19.09
C CYS A 271 -8.40 -5.77 20.35
N TRP A 272 -7.38 -4.91 20.40
CA TRP A 272 -6.44 -4.75 21.54
C TRP A 272 -6.49 -3.35 22.15
#